data_AF-A0A8K0X4Z8-F1
#
_entry.id   AF-A0A8K0X4Z8-F1
#
_cell.length_a   1.000
_cell.length_b   1.000
_cell.length_c   1.000
_cell.angle_alpha   90.00
_cell.angle_beta   90.00
_cell.angle_gamma   90.00
#
_symmetry.space_group_name_H-M   'P 1'
#
loop_
_entity.id
_entity.type
_entity.pdbx_description
1 polymer ?
#
loop_
_entity_poly.entity_id
_entity_poly.type
_entity_poly.pdbx_seq_one_letter_code
_entity_poly.pdbx_strand_id
1 'polypeptide(L)'
;MSGEGPESIPTSADPRSKRPTKKRALTPSSAQAAELDALFAKPDQEIRIPDSSAVAKRQMRGQAAPEIVTNVQGSSAGAGSGEFHVYKAARRREYERLRAMDDEVKTERATEDFERQRAEKAAADEERTRKNREKREKKKNRAKKGPASKPSAAAPTAGIAKRDITKTNDDDGEQPAGTDVTASRADADTEGKEAAEKATGLIIHDDDAA
;
A
#
# COMPACT_ATOMS: atom_id res chain seq x y z
N MET A 1 1.03 36.22 48.46
CA MET A 1 1.46 36.35 47.05
C MET A 1 2.73 35.53 46.91
N SER A 2 2.78 34.60 45.96
CA SER A 2 3.99 33.83 45.64
C SER A 2 4.58 34.42 44.37
N GLY A 3 5.90 34.68 44.35
CA GLY A 3 6.51 35.52 43.31
C GLY A 3 6.58 34.87 41.94
N GLU A 4 6.16 35.61 40.91
CA GLU A 4 6.29 35.29 39.48
C GLU A 4 7.73 35.52 39.00
N GLY A 5 8.69 34.88 39.66
CA GLY A 5 10.11 34.94 39.29
C GLY A 5 10.46 33.98 38.14
N PRO A 6 11.43 34.31 37.27
CA PRO A 6 11.82 33.45 36.15
C PRO A 6 12.41 32.09 36.56
N GLU A 7 12.82 31.94 37.83
CA GLU A 7 13.26 30.67 38.41
C GLU A 7 12.11 29.74 38.79
N SER A 8 10.85 30.19 38.74
CA SER A 8 9.66 29.39 39.05
C SER A 8 9.24 28.43 37.91
N ILE A 9 10.17 28.03 37.04
CA ILE A 9 9.96 26.91 36.12
C ILE A 9 9.88 25.63 36.97
N PRO A 10 8.78 24.87 36.94
CA PRO A 10 8.69 23.65 37.74
C PRO A 10 9.76 22.66 37.26
N THR A 11 10.58 22.17 38.20
CA THR A 11 11.72 21.25 37.95
C THR A 11 11.43 20.03 37.07
N SER A 12 10.16 19.67 36.85
CA SER A 12 9.71 18.66 35.87
C SER A 12 9.76 19.11 34.40
N ALA A 13 10.11 20.37 34.12
CA ALA A 13 10.17 20.97 32.79
C ALA A 13 11.59 21.47 32.41
N ASP A 14 12.57 21.35 33.31
CA ASP A 14 13.97 21.63 33.00
C ASP A 14 14.60 20.44 32.23
N PRO A 15 15.04 20.61 30.96
CA PRO A 15 15.66 19.54 30.18
C PRO A 15 17.03 19.09 30.72
N ARG A 16 17.65 19.85 31.63
CA ARG A 16 18.89 19.44 32.33
C ARG A 16 18.60 18.47 33.49
N SER A 17 17.36 18.39 33.96
CA SER A 17 16.98 17.54 35.08
C SER A 17 16.87 16.07 34.65
N LYS A 18 17.80 15.23 35.14
CA LYS A 18 17.79 13.77 34.88
C LYS A 18 16.77 13.01 35.74
N ARG A 19 15.68 13.66 36.16
CA ARG A 19 14.65 13.08 37.02
C ARG A 19 13.76 12.15 36.18
N PRO A 20 13.47 10.91 36.62
CA PRO A 20 12.56 10.03 35.88
C PRO A 20 11.16 10.65 35.83
N THR A 21 10.78 11.16 34.66
CA THR A 21 9.43 11.64 34.39
C THR A 21 8.45 10.46 34.39
N LYS A 22 7.22 10.65 34.87
CA LYS A 22 6.15 9.66 34.67
C LYS A 22 6.00 9.40 33.17
N LYS A 23 6.16 8.15 32.72
CA LYS A 23 6.08 7.77 31.30
C LYS A 23 4.75 8.22 30.72
N ARG A 24 4.76 9.32 29.95
CA ARG A 24 3.63 9.68 29.07
C ARG A 24 3.59 8.67 27.92
N ALA A 25 2.42 8.45 27.33
CA ALA A 25 2.35 7.83 26.02
C ALA A 25 3.03 8.80 25.03
N LEU A 26 4.15 8.39 24.43
CA LEU A 26 4.83 9.19 23.42
C LEU A 26 3.96 9.21 22.15
N THR A 27 3.79 10.39 21.55
CA THR A 27 3.30 10.50 20.18
C THR A 27 4.30 9.85 19.23
N PRO A 28 3.90 9.34 18.05
CA PRO A 28 4.83 8.76 17.08
C PRO A 28 5.97 9.72 16.72
N SER A 29 5.68 11.02 16.58
CA SER A 29 6.68 12.06 16.36
C SER A 29 7.70 12.19 17.52
N SER A 30 7.26 12.10 18.78
CA SER A 30 8.16 12.16 19.94
C SER A 30 8.99 10.89 20.12
N ALA A 31 8.49 9.73 19.68
CA ALA A 31 9.28 8.49 19.64
C ALA A 31 10.38 8.57 18.57
N GLN A 32 10.05 9.03 17.36
CA GLN A 32 11.02 9.27 16.29
C GLN A 32 12.06 10.32 16.68
N ALA A 33 11.66 11.42 17.33
CA ALA A 33 12.60 12.43 17.83
C ALA A 33 13.60 11.84 18.84
N ALA A 34 13.12 11.06 19.83
CA ALA A 34 13.99 10.41 20.81
C ALA A 34 14.94 9.36 20.20
N GLU A 35 14.54 8.70 19.10
CA GLU A 35 15.41 7.79 18.34
C GLU A 35 16.48 8.57 17.55
N LEU A 36 16.09 9.67 16.89
CA LEU A 36 17.04 10.58 16.22
C LEU A 36 18.04 11.20 17.19
N ASP A 37 17.60 11.69 18.35
CA ASP A 37 18.47 12.20 19.42
C ASP A 37 19.49 11.14 19.88
N ALA A 38 19.06 9.89 19.99
CA ALA A 38 19.93 8.77 20.38
C ALA A 38 20.97 8.40 19.29
N LEU A 39 20.63 8.58 18.00
CA LEU A 39 21.57 8.42 16.88
C LEU A 39 22.55 9.60 16.81
N PHE A 40 22.06 10.85 16.89
CA PHE A 40 22.89 12.05 16.86
C PHE A 40 23.82 12.19 18.08
N ALA A 41 23.57 11.48 19.18
CA ALA A 41 24.50 11.38 20.30
C ALA A 41 25.84 10.70 19.94
N LYS A 42 25.93 9.97 18.82
CA LYS A 42 27.14 9.29 18.32
C LYS A 42 27.18 9.25 16.77
N PRO A 43 27.44 10.38 16.08
CA PRO A 43 27.38 10.44 14.63
C PRO A 43 28.42 9.54 13.93
N ASP A 44 29.56 9.27 14.58
CA ASP A 44 30.64 8.44 14.03
C ASP A 44 30.40 6.92 14.18
N GLN A 45 29.27 6.49 14.75
CA GLN A 45 28.97 5.08 14.98
C GLN A 45 28.38 4.42 13.72
N GLU A 46 29.05 3.38 13.19
CA GLU A 46 28.54 2.64 12.02
C GLU A 46 27.17 1.99 12.31
N ILE A 47 26.13 2.44 11.60
CA ILE A 47 24.78 1.90 11.68
C ILE A 47 24.64 0.75 10.67
N ARG A 48 24.84 -0.49 11.14
CA ARG A 48 24.69 -1.67 10.29
C ARG A 48 23.21 -1.98 10.00
N ILE A 49 22.66 -1.36 8.97
CA ILE A 49 21.36 -1.71 8.39
C ILE A 49 21.42 -3.18 7.93
N PRO A 50 20.45 -4.04 8.30
CA PRO A 50 20.40 -5.41 7.80
C PRO A 50 19.96 -5.41 6.33
N ASP A 51 20.80 -5.97 5.46
CA ASP A 51 20.42 -6.34 4.09
C ASP A 51 19.13 -7.19 4.11
N SER A 52 18.14 -6.81 3.30
CA SER A 52 16.86 -7.53 3.18
C SER A 52 17.06 -9.00 2.79
N SER A 53 18.09 -9.28 1.98
CA SER A 53 18.46 -10.65 1.62
C SER A 53 18.98 -11.46 2.81
N ALA A 54 19.53 -10.83 3.84
CA ALA A 54 20.04 -11.51 5.04
C ALA A 54 18.91 -12.05 5.96
N VAL A 55 17.70 -11.51 5.85
CA VAL A 55 16.50 -12.05 6.50
C VAL A 55 16.02 -13.29 5.74
N ALA A 56 15.81 -13.18 4.43
CA ALA A 56 15.40 -14.30 3.57
C ALA A 56 16.41 -15.48 3.64
N LYS A 57 17.71 -15.19 3.56
CA LYS A 57 18.79 -16.18 3.70
C LYS A 57 18.83 -16.83 5.09
N ARG A 58 18.22 -16.24 6.13
CA ARG A 58 18.10 -16.85 7.46
C ARG A 58 16.93 -17.84 7.51
N GLN A 59 15.80 -17.52 6.87
CA GLN A 59 14.71 -18.48 6.63
C GLN A 59 15.23 -19.70 5.84
N MET A 60 15.86 -19.47 4.68
CA MET A 60 16.29 -20.53 3.76
C MET A 60 17.52 -21.31 4.21
N ARG A 61 18.19 -20.89 5.29
CA ARG A 61 19.23 -21.70 5.97
C ARG A 61 18.64 -22.72 6.96
N GLY A 62 17.36 -23.05 6.80
CA GLY A 62 16.65 -24.16 7.45
C GLY A 62 17.14 -25.56 7.06
N GLN A 63 18.45 -25.80 7.22
CA GLN A 63 19.08 -27.12 7.24
C GLN A 63 18.87 -27.96 5.97
N ALA A 64 19.59 -27.59 4.90
CA ALA A 64 19.99 -28.56 3.88
C ALA A 64 20.60 -29.80 4.59
N ALA A 65 20.14 -30.99 4.23
CA ALA A 65 20.55 -32.22 4.91
C ALA A 65 22.06 -32.45 4.74
N PRO A 66 22.79 -32.85 5.81
CA PRO A 66 24.21 -33.16 5.69
C PRO A 66 24.40 -34.38 4.79
N GLU A 67 25.20 -34.23 3.73
CA GLU A 67 25.43 -35.26 2.71
C GLU A 67 26.01 -36.56 3.28
N ILE A 68 26.81 -36.45 4.35
CA ILE A 68 27.44 -37.58 5.03
C ILE A 68 27.04 -37.55 6.51
N VAL A 69 26.36 -38.61 6.97
CA VAL A 69 26.12 -38.87 8.40
C VAL A 69 27.13 -39.93 8.86
N THR A 70 28.14 -39.51 9.61
CA THR A 70 29.24 -40.38 10.07
C THR A 70 28.85 -41.38 11.16
N ASN A 71 27.71 -41.15 11.83
CA ASN A 71 27.35 -41.82 13.08
C ASN A 71 26.27 -42.91 12.88
N VAL A 72 26.19 -43.50 11.68
CA VAL A 72 25.18 -44.52 11.36
C VAL A 72 25.59 -45.86 11.97
N GLN A 73 24.79 -46.34 12.93
CA GLN A 73 24.93 -47.69 13.49
C GLN A 73 24.50 -48.74 12.45
N GLY A 74 25.15 -49.91 12.42
CA GLY A 74 24.91 -50.93 11.39
C GLY A 74 23.46 -51.44 11.36
N SER A 75 22.95 -51.77 10.17
CA SER A 75 21.52 -51.99 9.88
C SER A 75 20.82 -53.12 10.65
N SER A 76 21.57 -54.00 11.31
CA SER A 76 21.05 -55.09 12.16
C SER A 76 21.13 -54.81 13.66
N ALA A 77 21.69 -53.65 14.06
CA ALA A 77 21.85 -53.29 15.47
C ALA A 77 20.56 -52.70 16.07
N GLY A 78 20.31 -53.01 17.35
CA GLY A 78 19.11 -52.58 18.05
C GLY A 78 19.02 -51.06 18.28
N ALA A 79 17.79 -50.57 18.50
CA ALA A 79 17.52 -49.16 18.74
C ALA A 79 18.21 -48.67 20.04
N GLY A 80 19.11 -47.70 19.90
CA GLY A 80 19.77 -47.05 21.04
C GLY A 80 18.88 -46.03 21.73
N SER A 81 19.18 -45.69 22.99
CA SER A 81 18.42 -44.71 23.79
C SER A 81 18.35 -43.31 23.16
N GLY A 82 19.34 -42.93 22.35
CA GLY A 82 19.36 -41.67 21.60
C GLY A 82 18.45 -41.65 20.37
N GLU A 83 18.03 -42.79 19.84
CA GLU A 83 17.38 -42.88 18.52
C GLU A 83 16.04 -42.15 18.47
N PHE A 84 15.27 -42.18 19.56
CA PHE A 84 14.04 -41.38 19.68
C PHE A 84 14.28 -39.87 19.49
N HIS A 85 15.42 -39.35 19.97
CA HIS A 85 15.77 -37.94 19.81
C HIS A 85 16.28 -37.62 18.41
N VAL A 86 17.02 -38.54 17.78
CA VAL A 86 17.42 -38.45 16.36
C VAL A 86 16.16 -38.39 15.48
N TYR A 87 15.24 -39.34 15.65
CA TYR A 87 13.97 -39.37 14.92
C TYR A 87 13.10 -38.12 15.16
N LYS A 88 12.98 -37.67 16.41
CA LYS A 88 12.22 -36.45 16.76
C LYS A 88 12.81 -35.20 16.11
N ALA A 89 14.14 -35.09 16.01
CA ALA A 89 14.80 -34.00 15.31
C ALA A 89 14.62 -34.11 13.78
N ALA A 90 14.79 -35.31 13.21
CA ALA A 90 14.63 -35.55 11.77
C ALA A 90 13.20 -35.27 11.29
N ARG A 91 12.18 -35.82 11.97
CA ARG A 91 10.76 -35.55 11.65
C ARG A 91 10.43 -34.05 11.77
N ARG A 92 10.97 -33.36 12.78
CA ARG A 92 10.76 -31.92 12.94
C ARG A 92 11.35 -31.11 11.77
N ARG A 93 12.60 -31.38 11.39
CA ARG A 93 13.26 -30.77 10.22
C ARG A 93 12.44 -30.98 8.95
N GLU A 94 11.96 -32.21 8.74
CA GLU A 94 11.19 -32.55 7.55
C GLU A 94 9.83 -31.82 7.49
N TYR A 95 9.12 -31.69 8.62
CA TYR A 95 7.90 -30.88 8.69
C TYR A 95 8.17 -29.38 8.51
N GLU A 96 9.28 -28.87 9.03
CA GLU A 96 9.70 -27.48 8.82
C GLU A 96 10.08 -27.22 7.35
N ARG A 97 10.74 -28.19 6.68
CA ARG A 97 11.08 -28.17 5.24
C ARG A 97 9.85 -28.23 4.33
N LEU A 98 8.96 -29.20 4.54
CA LEU A 98 7.73 -29.37 3.76
C LEU A 98 6.85 -28.12 3.88
N ARG A 99 6.70 -27.60 5.10
CA ARG A 99 5.95 -26.36 5.34
C ARG A 99 6.56 -25.16 4.61
N ALA A 100 7.88 -25.01 4.60
CA ALA A 100 8.54 -23.93 3.89
C ALA A 100 8.18 -23.96 2.39
N MET A 101 8.31 -25.12 1.75
CA MET A 101 7.93 -25.32 0.34
C MET A 101 6.44 -25.09 0.07
N ASP A 102 5.56 -25.57 0.96
CA ASP A 102 4.11 -25.30 0.85
C ASP A 102 3.79 -23.79 0.99
N ASP A 103 4.44 -23.09 1.92
CA ASP A 103 4.24 -21.66 2.16
C ASP A 103 4.87 -20.80 1.03
N GLU A 104 6.01 -21.21 0.46
CA GLU A 104 6.63 -20.65 -0.74
C GLU A 104 5.68 -20.72 -1.95
N VAL A 105 5.20 -21.92 -2.31
CA VAL A 105 4.30 -22.12 -3.46
C VAL A 105 2.96 -21.38 -3.30
N LYS A 106 2.48 -21.17 -2.07
CA LYS A 106 1.33 -20.28 -1.79
C LYS A 106 1.66 -18.82 -2.09
N THR A 107 2.84 -18.34 -1.68
CA THR A 107 3.25 -16.95 -1.95
C THR A 107 3.49 -16.69 -3.43
N GLU A 108 4.14 -17.61 -4.15
CA GLU A 108 4.39 -17.48 -5.60
C GLU A 108 3.08 -17.33 -6.37
N ARG A 109 2.13 -18.26 -6.19
CA ARG A 109 0.81 -18.20 -6.85
C ARG A 109 0.04 -16.93 -6.48
N ALA A 110 0.09 -16.51 -5.22
CA ALA A 110 -0.55 -15.28 -4.78
C ALA A 110 0.08 -14.03 -5.43
N THR A 111 1.39 -14.02 -5.66
CA THR A 111 2.07 -12.95 -6.43
C THR A 111 1.72 -12.99 -7.91
N GLU A 112 1.70 -14.17 -8.56
CA GLU A 112 1.29 -14.33 -9.96
C GLU A 112 -0.16 -13.85 -10.20
N ASP A 113 -1.10 -14.27 -9.34
CA ASP A 113 -2.51 -13.84 -9.41
C ASP A 113 -2.68 -12.34 -9.14
N PHE A 114 -1.87 -11.75 -8.26
CA PHE A 114 -1.88 -10.32 -7.98
C PHE A 114 -1.31 -9.51 -9.16
N GLU A 115 -0.17 -9.92 -9.71
CA GLU A 115 0.48 -9.25 -10.83
C GLU A 115 -0.37 -9.33 -12.11
N ARG A 116 -0.98 -10.50 -12.39
CA ARG A 116 -1.93 -10.64 -13.50
C ARG A 116 -3.12 -9.68 -13.34
N GLN A 117 -3.78 -9.67 -12.19
CA GLN A 117 -4.88 -8.74 -11.92
C GLN A 117 -4.46 -7.27 -11.98
N ARG A 118 -3.23 -6.94 -11.57
CA ARG A 118 -2.68 -5.58 -11.63
C ARG A 118 -2.45 -5.14 -13.07
N ALA A 119 -1.90 -6.01 -13.91
CA ALA A 119 -1.70 -5.78 -15.33
C ALA A 119 -3.04 -5.63 -16.09
N GLU A 120 -4.02 -6.51 -15.81
CA GLU A 120 -5.37 -6.43 -16.37
C GLU A 120 -6.05 -5.07 -16.05
N LYS A 121 -5.97 -4.62 -14.80
CA LYS A 121 -6.54 -3.34 -14.34
C LYS A 121 -5.82 -2.15 -14.98
N ALA A 122 -4.48 -2.18 -15.03
CA ALA A 122 -3.68 -1.14 -15.70
C ALA A 122 -4.02 -1.02 -17.18
N ALA A 123 -4.08 -2.14 -17.92
CA ALA A 123 -4.44 -2.16 -19.33
C ALA A 123 -5.87 -1.63 -19.59
N ALA A 124 -6.83 -1.98 -18.73
CA ALA A 124 -8.20 -1.48 -18.82
C ALA A 124 -8.29 0.05 -18.64
N ASP A 125 -7.52 0.61 -17.71
CA ASP A 125 -7.47 2.06 -17.47
C ASP A 125 -6.61 2.81 -18.50
N GLU A 126 -5.57 2.21 -19.06
CA GLU A 126 -4.86 2.70 -20.24
C GLU A 126 -5.79 2.75 -21.47
N GLU A 127 -6.60 1.70 -21.71
CA GLU A 127 -7.61 1.73 -22.77
C GLU A 127 -8.65 2.84 -22.56
N ARG A 128 -9.18 2.98 -21.34
CA ARG A 128 -10.16 4.03 -20.99
C ARG A 128 -9.56 5.43 -21.18
N THR A 129 -8.35 5.67 -20.67
CA THR A 129 -7.67 6.96 -20.80
C THR A 129 -7.25 7.25 -22.23
N ARG A 130 -6.79 6.27 -23.01
CA ARG A 130 -6.53 6.39 -24.45
C ARG A 130 -7.80 6.76 -25.23
N LYS A 131 -8.89 5.99 -25.07
CA LYS A 131 -10.17 6.25 -25.75
C LYS A 131 -10.70 7.65 -25.43
N ASN A 132 -10.47 8.15 -24.22
CA ASN A 132 -10.83 9.51 -23.81
C ASN A 132 -9.84 10.58 -24.31
N ARG A 133 -8.54 10.29 -24.39
CA ARG A 133 -7.50 11.17 -24.98
C ARG A 133 -7.78 11.38 -26.47
N GLU A 134 -8.00 10.30 -27.22
CA GLU A 134 -8.37 10.37 -28.63
C GLU A 134 -9.65 11.19 -28.86
N LYS A 135 -10.70 11.03 -28.03
CA LYS A 135 -11.93 11.86 -28.10
C LYS A 135 -11.62 13.35 -27.88
N ARG A 136 -10.79 13.68 -26.89
CA ARG A 136 -10.37 15.06 -26.59
C ARG A 136 -9.53 15.67 -27.73
N GLU A 137 -8.61 14.90 -28.31
CA GLU A 137 -7.79 15.33 -29.46
C GLU A 137 -8.62 15.51 -30.73
N LYS A 138 -9.54 14.58 -31.02
CA LYS A 138 -10.50 14.71 -32.13
C LYS A 138 -11.36 15.98 -31.97
N LYS A 139 -11.75 16.36 -30.74
CA LYS A 139 -12.42 17.65 -30.45
C LYS A 139 -11.47 18.85 -30.65
N LYS A 140 -10.24 18.80 -30.10
CA LYS A 140 -9.21 19.86 -30.22
C LYS A 140 -8.85 20.14 -31.69
N ASN A 141 -8.72 19.09 -32.50
CA ASN A 141 -8.38 19.19 -33.92
C ASN A 141 -9.56 19.66 -34.78
N ARG A 142 -10.81 19.36 -34.41
CA ARG A 142 -11.99 19.98 -35.05
C ARG A 142 -12.11 21.47 -34.70
N ALA A 143 -11.87 21.86 -33.44
CA ALA A 143 -11.85 23.26 -33.01
C ALA A 143 -10.74 24.07 -33.71
N LYS A 144 -9.55 23.47 -33.92
CA LYS A 144 -8.48 24.07 -34.73
C LYS A 144 -8.78 24.19 -36.24
N LYS A 145 -9.81 23.50 -36.76
CA LYS A 145 -10.12 23.41 -38.20
C LYS A 145 -11.39 24.18 -38.63
N GLY A 146 -11.88 25.11 -37.81
CA GLY A 146 -12.96 26.02 -38.22
C GLY A 146 -13.11 27.24 -37.30
N PRO A 147 -13.62 28.38 -37.80
CA PRO A 147 -14.31 28.54 -39.10
C PRO A 147 -13.47 29.33 -40.13
N ALA A 148 -12.65 28.65 -40.94
CA ALA A 148 -11.83 29.27 -41.99
C ALA A 148 -12.38 29.08 -43.43
N SER A 149 -13.57 28.46 -43.59
CA SER A 149 -14.14 28.11 -44.90
C SER A 149 -15.64 28.42 -44.97
N LYS A 150 -15.97 29.69 -45.25
CA LYS A 150 -17.30 30.14 -45.70
C LYS A 150 -17.14 31.17 -46.84
N PRO A 151 -17.17 30.76 -48.11
CA PRO A 151 -17.65 31.64 -49.18
C PRO A 151 -19.18 31.75 -49.11
N SER A 152 -19.73 32.86 -49.61
CA SER A 152 -21.17 33.17 -49.57
C SER A 152 -21.83 33.10 -50.95
N ALA A 153 -22.98 32.43 -51.07
CA ALA A 153 -24.02 32.76 -52.07
C ALA A 153 -25.36 32.05 -51.79
N ALA A 154 -26.41 32.56 -52.47
CA ALA A 154 -27.85 32.29 -52.42
C ALA A 154 -28.38 30.83 -52.34
N ALA A 155 -29.66 30.75 -51.97
CA ALA A 155 -30.52 29.58 -51.79
C ALA A 155 -31.34 29.26 -53.09
N PRO A 156 -32.48 28.53 -53.06
CA PRO A 156 -32.70 27.13 -52.65
C PRO A 156 -33.50 26.29 -53.67
N THR A 157 -33.32 24.96 -53.69
CA THR A 157 -34.28 23.99 -54.26
C THR A 157 -34.31 22.68 -53.48
N ALA A 158 -35.39 21.89 -53.63
CA ALA A 158 -35.67 20.71 -52.82
C ALA A 158 -35.07 19.40 -53.37
N GLY A 159 -34.73 18.47 -52.47
CA GLY A 159 -34.33 17.10 -52.79
C GLY A 159 -34.36 16.22 -51.54
N ILE A 160 -35.07 15.08 -51.59
CA ILE A 160 -35.23 14.18 -50.44
C ILE A 160 -34.08 13.17 -50.40
N ALA A 161 -33.30 13.19 -49.33
CA ALA A 161 -32.33 12.13 -49.01
C ALA A 161 -32.43 11.75 -47.52
N LYS A 162 -32.36 10.45 -47.24
CA LYS A 162 -32.60 9.87 -45.91
C LYS A 162 -31.56 10.35 -44.90
N ARG A 163 -32.03 10.90 -43.76
CA ARG A 163 -31.23 10.93 -42.53
C ARG A 163 -31.47 9.61 -41.81
N ASP A 164 -30.49 8.70 -41.91
CA ASP A 164 -30.41 7.58 -40.98
C ASP A 164 -30.08 8.13 -39.59
N ILE A 165 -30.99 7.93 -38.65
CA ILE A 165 -30.79 8.24 -37.23
C ILE A 165 -30.93 6.91 -36.49
N THR A 166 -29.83 6.16 -36.50
CA THR A 166 -29.62 4.99 -35.64
C THR A 166 -29.48 5.44 -34.19
N LYS A 167 -30.64 5.77 -33.59
CA LYS A 167 -30.83 5.60 -32.15
C LYS A 167 -30.82 4.10 -31.87
N THR A 168 -29.73 3.59 -31.32
CA THR A 168 -29.84 2.55 -30.30
C THR A 168 -29.89 3.29 -28.96
N ASN A 169 -31.08 3.32 -28.35
CA ASN A 169 -31.17 3.52 -26.92
C ASN A 169 -30.60 2.26 -26.21
N ASP A 170 -30.63 2.34 -24.89
CA ASP A 170 -30.82 1.29 -23.90
C ASP A 170 -29.64 1.22 -22.90
N ASP A 171 -29.82 1.49 -21.61
CA ASP A 171 -30.66 0.86 -20.56
C ASP A 171 -29.78 -0.10 -19.74
N ASP A 172 -29.61 0.00 -18.42
CA ASP A 172 -30.03 1.08 -17.50
C ASP A 172 -29.02 1.28 -16.35
N GLY A 173 -29.16 2.36 -15.57
CA GLY A 173 -28.32 2.72 -14.43
C GLY A 173 -29.00 2.45 -13.09
N GLU A 174 -29.07 1.19 -12.66
CA GLU A 174 -29.84 0.78 -11.47
C GLU A 174 -29.28 1.35 -10.14
N GLN A 175 -30.01 2.27 -9.53
CA GLN A 175 -29.93 2.58 -8.09
C GLN A 175 -31.13 1.97 -7.36
N PRO A 176 -30.92 1.06 -6.39
CA PRO A 176 -31.98 0.67 -5.46
C PRO A 176 -32.19 1.76 -4.42
N ALA A 177 -33.32 2.47 -4.50
CA ALA A 177 -33.83 3.27 -3.38
C ALA A 177 -34.33 2.35 -2.25
N GLY A 178 -34.15 2.77 -0.99
CA GLY A 178 -34.39 1.92 0.17
C GLY A 178 -35.87 1.60 0.45
N THR A 179 -36.11 0.45 1.08
CA THR A 179 -37.38 0.08 1.70
C THR A 179 -37.38 0.41 3.19
N ASP A 180 -38.50 0.91 3.69
CA ASP A 180 -38.69 1.28 5.10
C ASP A 180 -39.03 0.04 5.97
N VAL A 181 -38.32 -0.12 7.09
CA VAL A 181 -38.70 -1.04 8.19
C VAL A 181 -38.41 -0.32 9.51
N THR A 182 -39.48 0.09 10.19
CA THR A 182 -39.40 0.79 11.47
C THR A 182 -39.28 -0.17 12.66
N ALA A 183 -38.18 -0.09 13.43
CA ALA A 183 -38.02 -0.77 14.72
C ALA A 183 -37.12 0.06 15.66
N SER A 184 -37.60 0.34 16.88
CA SER A 184 -37.10 1.41 17.75
C SER A 184 -36.13 0.99 18.87
N ARG A 185 -35.04 1.75 19.03
CA ARG A 185 -34.31 2.16 20.28
C ARG A 185 -33.04 2.94 19.85
N ALA A 186 -32.79 4.19 20.25
CA ALA A 186 -32.54 4.73 21.61
C ALA A 186 -31.26 4.10 22.24
N ASP A 187 -30.21 4.85 22.64
CA ASP A 187 -30.03 6.31 22.88
C ASP A 187 -28.69 6.82 22.26
N ALA A 188 -28.58 8.07 21.76
CA ALA A 188 -28.02 9.29 22.41
C ALA A 188 -26.59 9.14 23.01
N ASP A 189 -25.63 10.08 22.85
CA ASP A 189 -25.55 11.38 22.13
C ASP A 189 -24.08 11.55 21.60
N THR A 190 -23.47 12.65 21.12
CA THR A 190 -23.62 14.14 21.24
C THR A 190 -23.01 14.84 20.00
N GLU A 191 -23.18 16.16 19.84
CA GLU A 191 -22.64 16.95 18.71
C GLU A 191 -21.13 17.31 18.77
N GLY A 192 -20.56 17.62 17.59
CA GLY A 192 -19.32 18.41 17.41
C GLY A 192 -19.23 18.96 15.98
N LYS A 193 -19.00 20.26 15.80
CA LYS A 193 -18.99 20.98 14.49
C LYS A 193 -17.57 21.52 14.17
N GLU A 194 -17.45 22.14 12.98
CA GLU A 194 -16.29 22.89 12.46
C GLU A 194 -15.11 22.04 11.94
N ALA A 195 -14.37 22.44 10.90
CA ALA A 195 -14.66 23.40 9.81
C ALA A 195 -13.85 23.00 8.55
N ALA A 196 -14.18 23.53 7.37
CA ALA A 196 -13.57 23.13 6.11
C ALA A 196 -12.42 24.05 5.66
N GLU A 197 -11.21 23.50 5.53
CA GLU A 197 -10.11 24.12 4.79
C GLU A 197 -9.76 23.31 3.52
N LYS A 198 -9.27 24.02 2.49
CA LYS A 198 -9.08 23.47 1.14
C LYS A 198 -7.61 23.16 0.91
N ALA A 199 -7.25 21.88 0.84
CA ALA A 199 -5.92 21.46 0.42
C ALA A 199 -5.61 21.98 -1.00
N THR A 200 -4.57 22.79 -1.14
CA THR A 200 -4.11 23.33 -2.43
C THR A 200 -3.53 22.22 -3.31
N GLY A 201 -3.85 22.25 -4.60
CA GLY A 201 -3.46 21.20 -5.55
C GLY A 201 -1.94 21.08 -5.74
N LEU A 202 -1.47 19.86 -5.91
CA LEU A 202 -0.08 19.54 -6.21
C LEU A 202 0.29 20.03 -7.62
N ILE A 203 1.31 20.88 -7.72
CA ILE A 203 1.89 21.32 -9.00
C ILE A 203 3.12 20.44 -9.26
N ILE A 204 3.09 19.68 -10.36
CA ILE A 204 4.24 18.91 -10.86
C ILE A 204 4.87 19.71 -11.99
N HIS A 205 6.18 19.96 -11.89
CA HIS A 205 6.98 20.54 -12.96
C HIS A 205 7.71 19.42 -13.69
N ASP A 206 7.28 19.10 -14.91
CA ASP A 206 8.00 18.22 -15.84
C ASP A 206 9.10 19.05 -16.56
N ASP A 207 10.19 19.36 -15.85
CA ASP A 207 11.38 20.00 -16.39
C ASP A 207 12.64 19.19 -16.00
N ASP A 208 13.00 18.21 -16.82
CA ASP A 208 14.40 17.99 -17.24
C ASP A 208 14.44 17.04 -18.45
N ALA A 209 14.83 17.58 -19.61
CA ALA A 209 14.97 16.83 -20.86
C ALA A 209 16.18 17.37 -21.65
N ALA A 210 17.34 16.78 -21.41
CA ALA A 210 18.60 17.02 -22.11
C ALA A 210 19.43 15.73 -22.17
#